data_AF-A0A3N2M1Q9-F1
#
_entry.id   AF-A0A3N2M1Q9-F1
#
_cell.length_a   1.000
_cell.length_b   1.000
_cell.length_c   1.000
_cell.angle_alpha   90.00
_cell.angle_beta   90.00
_cell.angle_gamma   90.00
#
_symmetry.space_group_name_H-M   'P 1'
#
loop_
_entity.id
_entity.type
_entity.pdbx_description
1 polymer ?
#
loop_
_entity_poly.entity_id
_entity_poly.type
_entity_poly.pdbx_seq_one_letter_code
_entity_poly.pdbx_strand_id
1 'polypeptide(L)'
;MKTISIQAEKSQLSHRKLIDIPEDVFRTLSVKAAVMGINLKKYIEQLLAEDAAEMDDAEIYRHLVSTRPEGQIMVSETEKDDFMRRHGIGPYR
;
A
#
# COMPACT_ATOMS: atom_id res chain seq x y z
N MET A 1 -15.34 26.35 -29.13
CA MET A 1 -15.96 25.26 -28.34
C MET A 1 -14.87 24.67 -27.45
N LYS A 2 -14.97 24.84 -26.13
CA LYS A 2 -13.95 24.36 -25.17
C LYS A 2 -14.40 22.99 -24.68
N THR A 3 -13.68 21.94 -25.05
CA THR A 3 -13.91 20.59 -24.55
C THR A 3 -13.40 20.52 -23.12
N ILE A 4 -14.31 20.37 -22.17
CA ILE A 4 -13.98 20.10 -20.77
C ILE A 4 -13.82 18.58 -20.66
N SER A 5 -12.59 18.12 -20.55
CA SER A 5 -12.28 16.74 -20.16
C SER A 5 -12.64 16.57 -18.69
N ILE A 6 -13.78 15.97 -18.42
CA ILE A 6 -14.19 15.59 -17.08
C ILE A 6 -13.37 14.34 -16.73
N GLN A 7 -12.34 14.50 -15.92
CA GLN A 7 -11.66 13.37 -15.29
C GLN A 7 -12.68 12.73 -14.34
N ALA A 8 -13.10 11.50 -14.66
CA ALA A 8 -13.93 10.71 -13.76
C ALA A 8 -13.09 10.39 -12.52
N GLU A 9 -13.35 11.10 -11.41
CA GLU A 9 -12.92 10.67 -10.09
C GLU A 9 -13.45 9.24 -9.90
N LYS A 10 -12.55 8.26 -9.76
CA LYS A 10 -12.93 6.91 -9.33
C LYS A 10 -13.62 7.05 -7.98
N SER A 11 -14.95 7.01 -7.97
CA SER A 11 -15.69 6.76 -6.74
C SER A 11 -15.28 5.36 -6.28
N GLN A 12 -14.33 5.30 -5.34
CA GLN A 12 -14.00 4.04 -4.70
C GLN A 12 -15.29 3.46 -4.13
N LEU A 13 -15.62 2.24 -4.54
CA LEU A 13 -16.74 1.49 -3.99
C LEU A 13 -16.54 1.43 -2.47
N SER A 14 -17.40 2.11 -1.72
CA SER A 14 -17.34 2.13 -0.27
C SER A 14 -18.40 1.19 0.31
N HIS A 15 -17.98 0.36 1.26
CA HIS A 15 -18.88 -0.52 1.99
C HIS A 15 -19.11 0.06 3.39
N ARG A 16 -20.38 0.06 3.83
CA ARG A 16 -20.74 0.49 5.19
C ARG A 16 -20.80 -0.71 6.12
N LYS A 17 -20.23 -0.57 7.31
CA LYS A 17 -20.32 -1.55 8.39
C LYS A 17 -20.71 -0.85 9.68
N LEU A 18 -21.61 -1.48 10.44
CA LEU A 18 -21.92 -1.10 11.82
C LEU A 18 -21.01 -1.93 12.72
N ILE A 19 -20.31 -1.28 13.64
CA ILE A 19 -19.37 -1.91 14.57
C ILE A 19 -19.65 -1.39 15.98
N ASP A 20 -19.51 -2.28 16.96
CA ASP A 20 -19.53 -1.90 18.36
C ASP A 20 -18.11 -1.60 18.82
N ILE A 21 -17.90 -0.43 19.42
CA ILE A 21 -16.61 0.03 19.93
C ILE A 21 -16.72 0.17 21.45
N PRO A 22 -15.80 -0.40 22.25
CA PRO A 22 -15.76 -0.19 23.69
C PRO A 22 -15.72 1.31 24.05
N GLU A 23 -16.42 1.70 25.12
CA GLU A 23 -16.60 3.11 25.51
C GLU A 23 -15.27 3.85 25.75
N ASP A 24 -14.30 3.17 26.38
CA ASP A 24 -12.96 3.70 26.65
C ASP A 24 -12.17 3.96 25.36
N VAL A 25 -12.30 3.07 24.38
CA VAL A 25 -11.71 3.21 23.05
C VAL A 25 -12.40 4.35 22.29
N PHE A 26 -13.73 4.39 22.30
CA PHE A 26 -14.51 5.45 21.66
C PHE A 26 -14.11 6.84 22.16
N ARG A 27 -13.99 7.00 23.48
CA ARG A 27 -13.59 8.28 24.10
C ARG A 27 -12.18 8.66 23.70
N THR A 28 -11.23 7.72 23.73
CA THR A 28 -9.84 7.96 23.33
C THR A 28 -9.74 8.39 21.87
N LEU A 29 -10.40 7.67 20.95
CA LEU A 29 -10.42 8.00 19.53
C LEU A 29 -11.08 9.35 19.26
N SER A 30 -12.14 9.69 20.00
CA SER A 30 -12.82 10.98 19.89
C SER A 30 -11.90 12.15 20.26
N VAL A 31 -11.13 12.01 21.34
CA VAL A 31 -10.14 13.02 21.74
C VAL A 31 -9.06 13.16 20.67
N LYS A 32 -8.53 12.06 20.15
CA LYS A 32 -7.52 12.10 19.07
C LYS A 32 -8.04 12.78 17.82
N ALA A 33 -9.27 12.47 17.39
CA ALA A 33 -9.91 13.11 16.25
C ALA A 33 -10.06 14.63 16.47
N ALA A 34 -10.49 15.04 17.66
CA ALA A 34 -10.62 16.46 18.02
C ALA A 34 -9.28 17.19 18.01
N VAL A 35 -8.20 16.57 18.50
CA VAL A 35 -6.83 17.12 18.45
C VAL A 35 -6.38 17.36 17.00
N MET A 36 -6.78 16.48 16.08
CA MET A 36 -6.50 16.60 14.65
C MET A 36 -7.48 17.52 13.90
N GLY A 37 -8.48 18.10 14.60
CA GLY A 37 -9.49 18.97 13.98
C GLY A 37 -10.43 18.24 13.01
N ILE A 38 -10.60 16.93 13.16
CA ILE A 38 -11.47 16.11 12.31
C ILE A 38 -12.53 15.40 13.15
N ASN A 39 -13.59 14.93 12.49
CA ASN A 39 -14.60 14.12 13.16
C ASN A 39 -14.12 12.68 13.36
N LEU A 40 -14.70 12.00 14.35
CA LEU A 40 -14.35 10.63 14.71
C LEU A 40 -14.49 9.65 13.54
N LYS A 41 -15.55 9.78 12.73
CA LYS A 41 -15.77 8.90 11.58
C LYS A 41 -14.59 8.96 10.61
N LYS A 42 -14.17 10.17 10.22
CA LYS A 42 -13.06 10.37 9.29
C LYS A 42 -11.75 9.85 9.86
N TYR A 43 -11.54 10.03 11.17
CA TYR A 43 -10.37 9.49 11.86
C TYR A 43 -10.32 7.95 11.81
N ILE A 44 -11.45 7.28 12.09
CA ILE A 44 -11.55 5.82 11.99
C ILE A 44 -11.32 5.35 10.55
N GLU A 45 -11.90 6.03 9.56
CA GLU A 45 -11.69 5.69 8.14
C GLU A 45 -10.22 5.81 7.72
N GLN A 46 -9.49 6.81 8.23
CA GLN A 46 -8.06 6.96 7.98
C GLN A 46 -7.25 5.84 8.63
N LEU A 47 -7.52 5.53 9.91
CA LEU A 47 -6.85 4.43 10.60
C LEU A 47 -7.02 3.10 9.87
N LEU A 48 -8.23 2.80 9.40
CA LEU A 48 -8.52 1.58 8.64
C LEU A 48 -7.82 1.55 7.28
N ALA A 49 -7.72 2.70 6.60
CA ALA A 49 -7.02 2.80 5.32
C ALA A 49 -5.50 2.65 5.48
N GLU A 50 -4.92 3.24 6.53
CA GLU A 50 -3.50 3.13 6.86
C GLU A 50 -3.14 1.68 7.22
N ASP A 51 -3.91 1.04 8.10
CA ASP A 51 -3.71 -0.36 8.50
C ASP A 51 -3.81 -1.31 7.30
N ALA A 52 -4.81 -1.12 6.44
CA ALA A 52 -4.97 -1.91 5.22
C ALA A 52 -3.82 -1.72 4.21
N ALA A 53 -3.24 -0.51 4.15
CA ALA A 53 -2.10 -0.23 3.27
C ALA A 53 -0.81 -0.90 3.79
N GLU A 54 -0.58 -0.94 5.10
CA GLU A 54 0.59 -1.60 5.69
C GLU A 54 0.55 -3.13 5.53
N MET A 55 -0.65 -3.73 5.57
CA MET A 55 -0.80 -5.17 5.36
C MET A 55 -0.43 -5.60 3.94
N ASP A 56 -0.73 -4.80 2.91
CA ASP A 56 -0.51 -5.17 1.51
C ASP A 56 0.98 -5.45 1.23
N ASP A 57 1.86 -4.49 1.50
CA ASP A 57 3.27 -4.62 1.15
C ASP A 57 4.03 -5.66 1.99
N ALA A 58 3.75 -5.72 3.30
CA ALA A 58 4.45 -6.63 4.21
C ALA A 58 4.00 -8.09 4.04
N GLU A 59 2.70 -8.33 3.78
CA GLU A 59 2.21 -9.67 3.46
C GLU A 59 2.63 -10.12 2.06
N ILE A 60 2.59 -9.22 1.07
CA ILE A 60 3.14 -9.50 -0.27
C ILE A 60 4.61 -9.87 -0.16
N TYR A 61 5.40 -9.09 0.59
CA TYR A 61 6.82 -9.41 0.79
C TYR A 61 7.03 -10.76 1.47
N ARG A 62 6.32 -11.05 2.58
CA ARG A 62 6.38 -12.38 3.24
C ARG A 62 5.99 -13.51 2.31
N HIS A 63 4.95 -13.33 1.52
CA HIS A 63 4.47 -14.34 0.57
C HIS A 63 5.51 -14.58 -0.54
N LEU A 64 6.07 -13.52 -1.12
CA LEU A 64 7.11 -13.62 -2.13
C LEU A 64 8.37 -14.28 -1.58
N VAL A 65 8.82 -13.92 -0.37
CA VAL A 65 9.98 -14.57 0.27
C VAL A 65 9.75 -16.06 0.50
N SER A 66 8.55 -16.45 0.95
CA SER A 66 8.24 -17.85 1.25
C SER A 66 8.02 -18.72 0.00
N THR A 67 7.52 -18.15 -1.10
CA THR A 67 7.16 -18.91 -2.32
C THR A 67 8.17 -18.74 -3.47
N ARG A 68 8.87 -17.62 -3.53
CA ARG A 68 9.84 -17.25 -4.58
C ARG A 68 11.05 -16.52 -3.98
N PRO A 69 11.97 -17.25 -3.34
CA PRO A 69 13.17 -16.68 -2.71
C PRO A 69 14.20 -16.15 -3.71
N GLU A 70 13.90 -16.15 -5.01
CA GLU A 70 14.76 -15.68 -6.12
C GLU A 70 15.27 -14.25 -5.86
N GLY A 71 14.45 -13.40 -5.25
CA GLY A 71 14.83 -12.03 -4.85
C GLY A 71 15.77 -11.93 -3.64
N GLN A 72 16.04 -13.03 -2.94
CA GLN A 72 16.99 -13.12 -1.82
C GLN A 72 18.31 -13.81 -2.20
N ILE A 73 18.40 -14.40 -3.38
CA ILE A 73 19.60 -15.10 -3.85
C ILE A 73 20.37 -14.13 -4.74
N MET A 74 21.64 -13.90 -4.42
CA MET A 74 22.53 -13.15 -5.31
C MET A 74 22.64 -13.87 -6.65
N VAL A 75 22.48 -13.12 -7.74
CA VAL A 75 22.57 -13.66 -9.11
C VAL A 75 23.91 -14.37 -9.31
N SER A 76 23.88 -15.52 -9.97
CA SER A 76 25.10 -16.23 -10.33
C SER A 76 25.93 -15.43 -11.34
N GLU A 77 27.24 -15.68 -11.40
CA GLU A 77 28.10 -15.01 -12.39
C GLU A 77 27.67 -15.32 -13.83
N THR A 78 27.07 -16.49 -14.08
CA THR A 78 26.49 -16.85 -15.38
C THR A 78 25.26 -16.03 -15.73
N GLU A 79 24.31 -15.90 -14.81
CA GLU A 79 23.09 -15.09 -15.03
C GLU A 79 23.43 -13.61 -15.19
N LYS A 80 24.41 -13.13 -14.43
CA LYS A 80 24.94 -11.78 -14.52
C LYS A 80 25.61 -11.53 -15.87
N ASP A 81 26.45 -12.45 -16.36
CA ASP A 81 27.08 -12.34 -17.68
C ASP A 81 26.04 -12.32 -18.81
N ASP A 82 25.06 -13.23 -18.77
CA ASP A 82 23.98 -13.31 -19.75
C ASP A 82 23.11 -12.04 -19.75
N PHE A 83 22.81 -11.48 -18.58
CA PHE A 83 22.11 -10.21 -18.46
C PHE A 83 22.91 -9.06 -19.07
N MET A 84 24.21 -8.96 -18.73
CA MET A 84 25.10 -7.93 -19.26
C MET A 84 25.22 -8.00 -20.79
N ARG A 85 25.32 -9.21 -21.34
CA ARG A 85 25.38 -9.46 -22.78
C ARG A 85 24.08 -9.09 -23.48
N ARG A 86 22.93 -9.46 -22.92
CA ARG A 86 21.59 -9.16 -23.50
C ARG A 86 21.33 -7.66 -23.59
N HIS A 87 21.76 -6.91 -22.59
CA HIS A 87 21.49 -5.48 -22.49
C HIS A 87 22.65 -4.59 -22.94
N GLY A 88 23.77 -5.17 -23.41
CA GLY A 88 24.92 -4.43 -23.92
C GLY A 88 25.54 -3.50 -22.87
N ILE A 89 25.71 -4.00 -21.64
CA ILE A 89 26.25 -3.23 -20.50
C ILE A 89 27.51 -3.89 -19.95
N GLY A 90 28.33 -3.12 -19.22
CA GLY A 90 29.59 -3.62 -18.64
C GLY A 90 30.64 -3.91 -19.72
N PRO A 91 31.25 -5.10 -19.74
CA PRO A 91 32.31 -5.46 -20.69
C PRO A 91 31.83 -5.67 -22.13
N TYR A 92 30.50 -5.65 -22.37
CA TYR A 92 29.87 -5.86 -23.68
C TYR A 92 29.30 -4.55 -24.30
N ARG A 93 29.81 -3.40 -23.87
CA ARG A 93 29.51 -2.09 -24.47
C ARG A 93 30.31 -1.84 -25.74
#